data_AF-A0A0F9NKG7-F1
#
_entry.id   AF-A0A0F9NKG7-F1
#
_cell.length_a   1.000
_cell.length_b   1.000
_cell.length_c   1.000
_cell.angle_alpha   90.00
_cell.angle_beta   90.00
_cell.angle_gamma   90.00
#
_symmetry.space_group_name_H-M   'P 1'
#
loop_
_entity.id
_entity.type
_entity.pdbx_description
1 polymer ?
#
loop_
_entity_poly.entity_id
_entity_poly.type
_entity_poly.pdbx_seq_one_letter_code
_entity_poly.pdbx_strand_id
1 'polypeptide(L)'
;RLPAVHRRLRDVDIRHGDWRTMVDELDGPDSLFYLDPPYFRDGKSRSGTQHYLYDFGAGDHTSLAAAASRFKRARVVVSYYDHPSLDELYPGWTKVCVYRNKNLHVQNRRDAQPTVAPEVLLLNGPSYADDGQARCE
;
A
#
# COMPACT_ATOMS: atom_id res chain seq x y z
N ARG A 1 17.14 -2.39 -22.10
CA ARG A 1 16.43 -2.37 -20.79
C ARG A 1 17.35 -2.78 -19.63
N LEU A 2 18.05 -3.92 -19.71
CA LEU A 2 18.97 -4.39 -18.63
C LEU A 2 20.05 -3.38 -18.18
N PRO A 3 20.74 -2.63 -19.07
CA PRO A 3 21.76 -1.67 -18.61
C PRO A 3 21.19 -0.53 -17.74
N ALA A 4 19.96 -0.11 -17.99
CA ALA A 4 19.30 0.92 -17.20
C ALA A 4 18.88 0.40 -15.81
N VAL A 5 18.37 -0.83 -15.74
CA VAL A 5 18.03 -1.49 -14.47
C VAL A 5 19.28 -1.71 -13.63
N HIS A 6 20.35 -2.25 -14.23
CA HIS A 6 21.64 -2.43 -13.55
C HIS A 6 22.17 -1.15 -12.91
N ARG A 7 22.08 0.00 -13.61
CA ARG A 7 22.49 1.29 -13.04
C ARG A 7 21.63 1.74 -11.87
N ARG A 8 20.31 1.51 -11.91
CA ARG A 8 19.38 1.92 -10.83
C ARG A 8 19.52 1.06 -9.58
N LEU A 9 19.96 -0.19 -9.71
CA LEU A 9 20.11 -1.12 -8.59
C LEU A 9 21.49 -1.07 -7.91
N ARG A 10 22.41 -0.20 -8.35
CA ARG A 10 23.78 -0.16 -7.80
C ARG A 10 23.84 0.16 -6.32
N ASP A 11 22.92 1.01 -5.86
CA ASP A 11 22.85 1.48 -4.48
C ASP A 11 21.63 0.88 -3.74
N VAL A 12 21.18 -0.29 -4.19
CA VAL A 12 20.03 -1.00 -3.61
C VAL A 12 20.52 -2.22 -2.84
N ASP A 13 20.15 -2.29 -1.57
CA ASP A 13 20.28 -3.49 -0.74
C ASP A 13 19.03 -4.37 -0.92
N ILE A 14 19.23 -5.64 -1.28
CA ILE A 14 18.15 -6.61 -1.49
C ILE A 14 18.20 -7.64 -0.37
N ARG A 15 17.17 -7.62 0.49
CA ARG A 15 17.09 -8.50 1.66
C ARG A 15 15.95 -9.50 1.52
N HIS A 16 16.16 -10.68 2.09
CA HIS A 16 15.16 -11.72 2.22
C HIS A 16 15.01 -12.09 3.70
N GLY A 17 13.83 -11.87 4.28
CA GLY A 17 13.57 -12.11 5.70
C GLY A 17 12.17 -11.68 6.12
N ASP A 18 11.86 -11.83 7.42
CA ASP A 18 10.60 -11.33 7.99
C ASP A 18 10.66 -9.81 8.13
N TRP A 19 9.74 -9.13 7.46
CA TRP A 19 9.63 -7.68 7.49
C TRP A 19 9.36 -7.15 8.91
N ARG A 20 8.82 -7.97 9.83
CA ARG A 20 8.56 -7.58 11.23
C ARG A 20 9.84 -7.28 12.03
N THR A 21 10.96 -7.92 11.67
CA THR A 21 12.25 -7.67 12.32
C THR A 21 12.97 -6.47 11.74
N MET A 22 12.56 -6.01 10.55
CA MET A 22 13.20 -4.89 9.85
C MET A 22 12.83 -3.53 10.45
N VAL A 23 11.70 -3.43 11.16
CA VAL A 23 11.22 -2.18 11.77
C VAL A 23 12.27 -1.60 12.72
N ASP A 24 12.80 -2.42 13.61
CA ASP A 24 13.74 -1.94 14.65
C ASP A 24 15.11 -1.57 14.07
N GLU A 25 15.51 -2.20 12.96
CA GLU A 25 16.80 -1.94 12.30
C GLU A 25 16.76 -0.66 11.44
N LEU A 26 15.63 -0.39 10.79
CA LEU A 26 15.55 0.59 9.73
C LEU A 26 14.74 1.86 10.13
N ASP A 27 14.29 1.99 11.38
CA ASP A 27 13.58 3.18 11.90
C ASP A 27 14.53 4.39 12.11
N GLY A 28 14.95 5.00 11.00
CA GLY A 28 15.79 6.21 10.94
C GLY A 28 14.99 7.49 10.66
N PRO A 29 15.47 8.67 11.10
CA PRO A 29 14.79 9.95 10.87
C PRO A 29 14.78 10.37 9.39
N ASP A 30 15.75 9.91 8.61
CA ASP A 30 15.89 10.16 7.18
C ASP A 30 15.37 8.98 6.33
N SER A 31 14.59 8.07 6.93
CA SER A 31 14.07 6.87 6.28
C SER A 31 12.60 7.01 5.88
N LEU A 32 12.26 6.46 4.72
CA LEU A 32 10.90 6.35 4.20
C LEU A 32 10.60 4.89 3.87
N PHE A 33 9.49 4.40 4.41
CA PHE A 33 8.95 3.09 4.08
C PHE A 33 7.73 3.25 3.20
N TYR A 34 7.75 2.55 2.07
CA TYR A 34 6.58 2.38 1.22
C TYR A 34 6.12 0.93 1.33
N LEU A 35 4.90 0.74 1.82
CA LEU A 35 4.29 -0.57 2.04
C LEU A 35 3.16 -0.77 1.04
N ASP A 36 3.31 -1.76 0.17
CA ASP A 36 2.33 -2.12 -0.87
C ASP A 36 1.84 -3.56 -0.65
N PRO A 37 1.02 -3.80 0.39
CA PRO A 37 0.50 -5.13 0.66
C PRO A 37 -0.49 -5.56 -0.42
N PRO A 38 -0.73 -6.87 -0.59
CA PRO A 38 -1.89 -7.34 -1.34
C PRO A 38 -3.16 -6.69 -0.79
N TYR A 39 -3.97 -6.06 -1.63
CA TYR A 39 -5.18 -5.34 -1.18
C TYR A 39 -6.29 -6.29 -0.72
N PHE A 40 -7.23 -5.77 0.07
CA PHE A 40 -8.41 -6.51 0.49
C PHE A 40 -9.10 -7.16 -0.72
N ARG A 41 -9.43 -8.43 -0.58
CA ARG A 41 -10.16 -9.18 -1.61
C ARG A 41 -11.65 -9.02 -1.32
N ASP A 42 -12.34 -8.21 -2.10
CA ASP A 42 -13.80 -8.26 -2.18
C ASP A 42 -14.16 -9.65 -2.71
N GLY A 43 -14.60 -10.54 -1.81
CA GLY A 43 -14.65 -11.98 -2.03
C GLY A 43 -15.33 -12.41 -3.33
N LYS A 44 -14.56 -12.50 -4.43
CA LYS A 44 -14.84 -13.25 -5.67
C LYS A 44 -13.52 -13.58 -6.37
N SER A 45 -12.80 -14.58 -5.86
CA SER A 45 -11.91 -15.30 -6.77
C SER A 45 -12.80 -15.97 -7.82
N ARG A 46 -12.72 -15.50 -9.07
CA ARG A 46 -13.47 -16.06 -10.23
C ARG A 46 -13.06 -17.50 -10.57
N SER A 47 -12.11 -18.06 -9.85
CA SER A 47 -11.74 -19.47 -9.84
C SER A 47 -11.71 -19.89 -8.38
N GLY A 48 -12.52 -20.86 -7.99
CA GLY A 48 -12.56 -21.46 -6.64
C GLY A 48 -11.28 -22.23 -6.28
N THR A 49 -10.14 -21.82 -6.82
CA THR A 49 -8.83 -22.41 -6.58
C THR A 49 -7.99 -21.34 -5.88
N GLN A 50 -7.66 -21.58 -4.61
CA GLN A 50 -6.65 -20.83 -3.87
C GLN A 50 -5.31 -21.01 -4.59
N HIS A 51 -4.98 -20.09 -5.50
CA HIS A 51 -3.74 -20.17 -6.29
C HIS A 51 -2.48 -19.72 -5.52
N TYR A 52 -2.60 -19.35 -4.25
CA TYR A 52 -1.47 -19.00 -3.39
C TYR A 52 -1.59 -19.77 -2.06
N LEU A 53 -0.54 -20.49 -1.69
CA LEU A 53 -0.39 -21.18 -0.40
C LEU A 53 -0.33 -20.21 0.79
N TYR A 54 -0.10 -18.91 0.53
CA TYR A 54 0.01 -17.84 1.51
C TYR A 54 -0.95 -16.70 1.08
N ASP A 55 -2.22 -16.81 1.44
CA ASP A 55 -3.21 -15.73 1.21
C ASP A 55 -2.98 -14.65 2.27
N PHE A 56 -2.71 -13.41 1.85
CA PHE A 56 -2.57 -12.28 2.76
C PHE A 56 -3.96 -11.93 3.30
N GLY A 57 -4.25 -12.42 4.50
CA GLY A 57 -5.59 -12.39 5.09
C GLY A 57 -5.82 -11.17 5.98
N ALA A 58 -7.03 -11.06 6.53
CA ALA A 58 -7.38 -10.00 7.48
C ALA A 58 -6.37 -9.89 8.64
N GLY A 59 -5.91 -11.01 9.18
CA GLY A 59 -4.89 -11.04 10.25
C GLY A 59 -3.52 -10.52 9.81
N ASP A 60 -3.16 -10.67 8.54
CA ASP A 60 -1.92 -10.12 7.99
C ASP A 60 -2.02 -8.60 7.83
N HIS A 61 -3.17 -8.08 7.40
CA HIS A 61 -3.44 -6.64 7.39
C HIS A 61 -3.34 -6.03 8.80
N THR A 62 -3.92 -6.69 9.81
CA THR A 62 -3.80 -6.27 11.21
C THR A 62 -2.35 -6.30 11.68
N SER A 63 -1.61 -7.37 11.37
CA SER A 63 -0.19 -7.50 11.73
C SER A 63 0.64 -6.40 11.08
N LEU A 64 0.39 -6.11 9.81
CA LEU A 64 1.04 -5.04 9.06
C LEU A 64 0.79 -3.67 9.69
N ALA A 65 -0.47 -3.34 9.97
CA ALA A 65 -0.83 -2.06 10.56
C ALA A 65 -0.21 -1.87 11.96
N ALA A 66 -0.21 -2.93 12.78
CA ALA A 66 0.43 -2.92 14.09
C ALA A 66 1.93 -2.65 14.01
N ALA A 67 2.62 -3.29 13.06
CA ALA A 67 4.05 -3.10 12.89
C ALA A 67 4.42 -1.77 12.21
N ALA A 68 3.63 -1.30 11.23
CA ALA A 68 3.78 0.01 10.63
C ALA A 68 3.63 1.13 11.68
N SER A 69 2.75 0.94 12.68
CA SER A 69 2.55 1.89 13.79
C SER A 69 3.67 1.89 14.84
N ARG A 70 4.61 0.92 14.77
CA ARG A 70 5.79 0.89 15.65
C ARG A 70 6.85 1.90 15.24
N PHE A 71 6.97 2.26 13.96
CA PHE A 71 7.91 3.27 13.49
C PHE A 71 7.69 4.60 14.21
N LYS A 72 8.75 5.18 14.76
CA LYS A 72 8.70 6.45 15.50
C LYS A 72 9.44 7.58 14.80
N ARG A 73 10.42 7.26 13.96
CA ARG A 73 11.33 8.25 13.34
C ARG A 73 11.16 8.27 11.84
N ALA A 74 11.01 7.11 11.24
CA ALA A 74 10.82 6.95 9.82
C ALA A 74 9.40 7.39 9.39
N ARG A 75 9.33 7.86 8.16
CA ARG A 75 8.05 8.13 7.49
C ARG A 75 7.55 6.84 6.89
N VAL A 76 6.25 6.58 7.04
CA VAL A 76 5.61 5.38 6.50
C VAL A 76 4.43 5.79 5.62
N VAL A 77 4.38 5.19 4.44
CA VAL A 77 3.31 5.32 3.45
C VAL A 77 2.79 3.93 3.15
N VAL A 78 1.48 3.74 3.26
CA VAL A 78 0.83 2.47 2.91
C VAL A 78 -0.21 2.71 1.83
N SER A 79 -0.18 1.91 0.76
CA SER A 79 -1.16 1.98 -0.33
C SER A 79 -2.26 0.93 -0.18
N TYR A 80 -3.50 1.34 -0.48
CA TYR A 80 -4.68 0.47 -0.52
C TYR A 80 -5.72 0.98 -1.52
N TYR A 81 -6.71 0.16 -1.87
CA TYR A 81 -8.02 0.70 -2.25
C TYR A 81 -8.79 1.13 -1.02
N ASP A 82 -9.57 2.20 -1.16
CA ASP A 82 -10.38 2.68 -0.06
C ASP A 82 -11.32 1.57 0.47
N HIS A 83 -11.31 1.39 1.79
CA HIS A 83 -12.06 0.35 2.48
C HIS A 83 -12.35 0.80 3.92
N PRO A 84 -13.57 0.59 4.47
CA PRO A 84 -13.92 1.05 5.81
C PRO A 84 -12.98 0.57 6.92
N SER A 85 -12.46 -0.66 6.82
CA SER A 85 -11.53 -1.21 7.82
C SER A 85 -10.19 -0.47 7.89
N LEU A 86 -9.84 0.38 6.93
CA LEU A 86 -8.59 1.15 6.98
C LEU A 86 -8.56 2.13 8.14
N ASP A 87 -9.70 2.74 8.47
CA ASP A 87 -9.79 3.74 9.54
C ASP A 87 -9.62 3.07 10.92
N GLU A 88 -10.06 1.81 11.04
CA GLU A 88 -9.83 0.98 12.24
C GLU A 88 -8.38 0.48 12.32
N LEU A 89 -7.77 0.11 11.19
CA LEU A 89 -6.41 -0.42 11.14
C LEU A 89 -5.35 0.67 11.37
N TYR A 90 -5.57 1.88 10.87
CA TYR A 90 -4.61 2.99 10.90
C TYR A 90 -5.18 4.23 11.60
N PRO A 91 -5.56 4.11 12.89
CA PRO A 91 -6.19 5.21 13.60
C PRO A 91 -5.24 6.41 13.70
N GLY A 92 -5.74 7.59 13.34
CA GLY A 92 -4.99 8.86 13.38
C GLY A 92 -3.98 9.06 12.26
N TRP A 93 -3.88 8.14 11.29
CA TRP A 93 -3.05 8.33 10.11
C TRP A 93 -3.72 9.29 9.13
N THR A 94 -2.91 10.03 8.37
CA THR A 94 -3.44 10.92 7.32
C THR A 94 -3.77 10.08 6.09
N LYS A 95 -5.04 10.12 5.65
CA LYS A 95 -5.52 9.44 4.45
C LYS A 95 -5.60 10.41 3.27
N VAL A 96 -4.91 10.09 2.19
CA VAL A 96 -4.83 10.91 0.97
C VAL A 96 -5.46 10.13 -0.18
N CYS A 97 -6.46 10.72 -0.83
CA CYS A 97 -7.16 10.08 -1.95
C CYS A 97 -6.40 10.33 -3.26
N VAL A 98 -6.10 9.25 -3.99
CA VAL A 98 -5.40 9.26 -5.27
C VAL A 98 -6.37 8.85 -6.38
N TYR A 99 -6.91 9.86 -7.06
CA TYR A 99 -7.78 9.66 -8.22
C TYR A 99 -6.93 9.48 -9.49
N ARG A 100 -6.76 8.23 -9.91
CA ARG A 100 -6.17 7.89 -11.22
C ARG A 100 -7.24 7.23 -12.07
N ASN A 101 -7.42 7.73 -13.31
CA ASN A 101 -8.21 7.02 -14.32
C ASN A 101 -7.55 5.65 -14.59
N LYS A 102 -8.17 4.54 -14.16
CA LYS A 102 -7.67 3.16 -14.33
C LYS A 102 -7.73 2.63 -15.79
N ASN A 103 -7.75 3.52 -16.79
CA ASN A 103 -8.09 3.19 -18.18
C ASN A 103 -6.91 2.68 -19.04
N LEU A 104 -5.78 2.27 -18.48
CA LEU A 104 -4.69 1.69 -19.27
C LEU A 104 -4.98 0.27 -19.77
N HIS A 105 -5.97 -0.45 -19.21
CA HIS A 105 -6.33 -1.81 -19.63
C HIS A 105 -7.83 -2.03 -19.97
N VAL A 106 -8.69 -1.01 -19.82
CA VAL A 106 -10.16 -1.15 -19.94
C VAL A 106 -10.71 -0.46 -21.19
N GLN A 107 -10.00 -0.51 -22.33
CA GLN A 107 -10.56 0.02 -23.58
C GLN A 107 -11.68 -0.85 -24.20
N ASN A 108 -11.97 -2.04 -23.63
CA ASN A 108 -12.82 -3.05 -24.30
C ASN A 108 -14.03 -3.58 -23.49
N ARG A 109 -14.56 -2.88 -22.48
CA ARG A 109 -15.84 -3.29 -21.84
C ARG A 109 -16.85 -2.15 -21.81
N ARG A 110 -17.90 -2.28 -22.64
CA ARG A 110 -18.93 -1.25 -22.84
C ARG A 110 -19.97 -1.13 -21.72
N ASP A 111 -20.00 -2.04 -20.72
CA ASP A 111 -21.08 -2.08 -19.72
C ASP A 111 -20.60 -2.38 -18.28
N ALA A 112 -19.40 -1.95 -17.89
CA ALA A 112 -18.96 -2.08 -16.49
C ALA A 112 -19.31 -0.81 -15.70
N GLN A 113 -20.29 -0.91 -14.79
CA GLN A 113 -20.58 0.14 -13.82
C GLN A 113 -19.31 0.39 -12.98
N PRO A 114 -18.77 1.62 -12.93
CA PRO A 114 -17.50 1.85 -12.26
C PRO A 114 -17.69 1.81 -10.74
N THR A 115 -17.37 0.68 -10.09
CA THR A 115 -17.06 0.69 -8.65
C THR A 115 -15.66 1.28 -8.49
N VAL A 116 -15.58 2.61 -8.56
CA VAL A 116 -14.31 3.34 -8.36
C VAL A 116 -14.12 3.52 -6.86
N ALA A 117 -13.67 2.49 -6.17
CA ALA A 117 -12.96 2.72 -4.92
C ALA A 117 -11.65 3.44 -5.29
N PRO A 118 -11.44 4.71 -4.88
CA PRO A 118 -10.21 5.41 -5.15
C PRO A 118 -9.05 4.66 -4.48
N GLU A 119 -7.86 4.75 -5.08
CA GLU A 119 -6.65 4.35 -4.39
C GLU A 119 -6.37 5.38 -3.29
N VAL A 120 -5.93 4.93 -2.12
CA VAL A 120 -5.64 5.79 -0.98
C VAL A 120 -4.23 5.52 -0.47
N LEU A 121 -3.58 6.58 -0.01
CA LEU A 121 -2.31 6.53 0.70
C LEU A 121 -2.54 6.88 2.17
N LEU A 122 -2.07 6.02 3.06
CA LEU A 122 -2.09 6.22 4.50
C LEU A 122 -0.70 6.64 4.96
N LEU A 123 -0.61 7.77 5.66
CA LEU A 123 0.65 8.37 6.11
C LEU A 123 0.69 8.43 7.64
N ASN A 124 1.83 8.05 8.26
CA ASN A 124 2.03 8.13 9.71
C ASN A 124 2.28 9.56 10.24
N GLY A 125 1.80 10.58 9.52
CA GLY A 125 1.88 12.00 9.87
C GLY A 125 1.30 12.86 8.74
N PRO A 126 1.52 14.19 8.74
CA PRO A 126 0.88 15.08 7.78
C PRO A 126 1.33 14.80 6.34
N SER A 127 0.47 15.09 5.36
CA SER A 127 0.92 15.15 3.96
C SER A 127 1.81 16.38 3.73
N TYR A 128 2.84 16.22 2.89
CA TYR A 128 3.68 17.32 2.40
C TYR A 128 3.45 17.61 0.91
N ALA A 129 2.53 16.89 0.27
CA ALA A 129 2.13 17.22 -1.10
C ALA A 129 1.23 18.46 -1.05
N ASP A 130 1.46 19.42 -1.94
CA ASP A 130 0.60 20.61 -2.08
C ASP A 130 -0.87 20.19 -2.27
N ASP A 131 -1.81 21.05 -1.84
CA ASP A 131 -3.25 20.87 -1.62
C ASP A 131 -4.10 20.29 -2.79
N GLY A 132 -3.47 19.84 -3.89
CA GLY A 132 -4.13 19.21 -5.04
C GLY A 132 -4.50 17.73 -4.88
N GLN A 133 -4.17 17.08 -3.76
CA GLN A 133 -4.68 15.75 -3.42
C GLN A 133 -5.71 15.89 -2.31
N ALA A 134 -6.99 15.78 -2.68
CA ALA A 134 -8.10 15.89 -1.76
C ALA A 134 -7.92 14.91 -0.58
N ARG A 135 -8.06 15.40 0.64
CA ARG A 135 -8.32 14.54 1.79
C ARG A 135 -9.61 13.77 1.48
N CYS A 136 -9.62 12.48 1.74
CA CYS A 136 -10.85 11.70 1.58
C CYS A 136 -11.90 12.28 2.54
N GLU A 137 -13.09 12.62 2.02
CA GLU A 137 -14.23 13.14 2.80
C GLU A 137 -14.79 12.12 3.79
#